data_AF-A0A1F3BAG3-F1
#
_entry.id   AF-A0A1F3BAG3-F1
#
_cell.length_a   1.000
_cell.length_b   1.000
_cell.length_c   1.000
_cell.angle_alpha   90.00
_cell.angle_beta   90.00
_cell.angle_gamma   90.00
#
_symmetry.space_group_name_H-M   'P 1'
#
loop_
_entity.id
_entity.type
_entity.pdbx_description
1 polymer ?
#
loop_
_entity_poly.entity_id
_entity_poly.type
_entity_poly.pdbx_seq_one_letter_code
_entity_poly.pdbx_strand_id
1 'polypeptide(L)'
;MGVCRDYAILFAALARGAGIPATVVSGVLYTDNAFYYHAWVECYVGQWVPFDATMPTDFVDATHVKLAGGDATTMYSLAKVIGSLRLKVKDFE
;
A
#
# COMPACT_ATOMS: atom_id res chain seq x y z
N MET A 1 -14.97 -12.70 0.79
CA MET A 1 -14.25 -11.74 1.66
C MET A 1 -12.89 -11.53 1.02
N GLY A 2 -12.61 -10.33 0.50
CA GLY A 2 -11.28 -9.99 -0.02
C GLY A 2 -10.37 -9.44 1.09
N VAL A 3 -9.06 -9.52 0.89
CA VAL A 3 -8.03 -8.89 1.73
C VAL A 3 -7.49 -7.63 1.06
N CYS A 4 -6.62 -6.86 1.72
CA CYS A 4 -6.12 -5.57 1.21
C CYS A 4 -5.60 -5.62 -0.23
N ARG A 5 -4.94 -6.73 -0.59
CA ARG A 5 -4.48 -7.01 -1.96
C ARG A 5 -5.63 -7.00 -2.98
N ASP A 6 -6.76 -7.64 -2.67
CA ASP A 6 -7.88 -7.76 -3.61
C ASP A 6 -8.51 -6.40 -3.88
N TYR A 7 -8.70 -5.59 -2.83
CA TYR A 7 -9.19 -4.22 -2.95
C TYR A 7 -8.22 -3.34 -3.74
N ALA A 8 -6.91 -3.43 -3.47
CA ALA A 8 -5.91 -2.65 -4.20
C ALA A 8 -5.86 -3.03 -5.69
N ILE A 9 -5.93 -4.32 -6.03
CA ILE A 9 -5.96 -4.78 -7.42
C ILE A 9 -7.24 -4.29 -8.11
N LEU A 10 -8.40 -4.42 -7.46
CA LEU A 10 -9.68 -3.98 -8.01
C LEU A 10 -9.68 -2.46 -8.25
N PHE A 11 -9.22 -1.68 -7.27
CA PHE A 11 -9.13 -0.23 -7.39
C PHE A 11 -8.18 0.18 -8.53
N ALA A 12 -7.00 -0.42 -8.60
CA ALA A 12 -6.04 -0.13 -9.67
C ALA A 12 -6.61 -0.48 -11.06
N ALA A 13 -7.38 -1.56 -11.18
CA ALA A 13 -8.06 -1.93 -12.43
C ALA A 13 -9.13 -0.89 -12.82
N LEU A 14 -9.94 -0.43 -11.87
CA LEU A 14 -10.94 0.61 -12.10
C LEU A 14 -10.30 1.94 -12.50
N ALA A 15 -9.26 2.38 -11.79
CA ALA A 15 -8.53 3.61 -12.11
C ALA A 15 -7.93 3.58 -13.52
N ARG A 16 -7.28 2.45 -13.89
CA ARG A 16 -6.74 2.25 -15.25
C ARG A 16 -7.84 2.23 -16.30
N GLY A 17 -8.99 1.63 -16.00
CA GLY A 17 -10.18 1.66 -16.87
C GLY A 17 -10.74 3.06 -17.09
N ALA A 18 -10.58 3.95 -16.10
CA ALA A 18 -10.93 5.37 -16.20
C ALA A 18 -9.82 6.23 -16.87
N GLY A 19 -8.75 5.63 -17.38
CA GLY A 19 -7.63 6.33 -18.01
C GLY A 19 -6.63 6.95 -17.03
N ILE A 20 -6.73 6.65 -15.74
CA ILE A 20 -5.81 7.13 -14.72
C ILE A 20 -4.67 6.11 -14.56
N PRO A 21 -3.40 6.48 -14.81
CA PRO A 21 -2.29 5.58 -14.53
C PRO A 21 -2.26 5.24 -13.03
N ALA A 22 -2.27 3.94 -12.71
CA ALA A 22 -2.31 3.47 -11.33
C ALA A 22 -1.35 2.30 -11.13
N THR A 23 -0.73 2.20 -9.96
CA THR A 23 0.16 1.10 -9.59
C THR A 23 -0.18 0.56 -8.21
N VAL A 24 -0.08 -0.76 -8.04
CA VAL A 24 -0.28 -1.40 -6.74
C VAL A 24 1.01 -1.27 -5.95
N VAL A 25 0.87 -0.86 -4.70
CA VAL A 25 1.96 -0.68 -3.75
C VAL A 25 1.81 -1.71 -2.64
N SER A 26 2.93 -2.19 -2.15
CA SER A 26 2.99 -3.10 -1.02
C SER A 26 3.97 -2.56 0.02
N GLY A 27 3.59 -2.66 1.29
CA GLY A 27 4.33 -2.07 2.38
C GLY A 27 3.82 -2.56 3.72
N VAL A 28 3.94 -1.69 4.72
CA VAL A 28 3.39 -1.94 6.05
C VAL A 28 2.50 -0.80 6.50
N LEU A 29 1.46 -1.14 7.24
CA LEU A 29 0.56 -0.22 7.92
C LEU A 29 0.78 -0.35 9.42
N TYR A 30 0.98 0.78 10.10
CA TYR A 30 0.97 0.83 11.55
C TYR A 30 -0.46 0.99 12.06
N THR A 31 -1.01 -0.06 12.66
CA THR A 31 -2.33 -0.06 13.30
C THR A 31 -2.28 -0.94 14.54
N ASP A 32 -3.16 -0.71 15.51
CA ASP A 32 -3.25 -1.53 16.73
C ASP A 32 -1.90 -1.74 17.43
N ASN A 33 -1.08 -0.68 17.43
CA ASN A 33 0.25 -0.64 18.04
C ASN A 33 1.29 -1.62 17.44
N ALA A 34 1.07 -2.10 16.21
CA ALA A 34 1.96 -3.00 15.48
C ALA A 34 2.01 -2.68 13.97
N PHE A 35 3.04 -3.18 13.29
CA PHE A 35 3.17 -3.08 11.83
C PHE A 35 2.65 -4.34 11.15
N TYR A 36 1.70 -4.18 10.23
CA TYR A 36 1.13 -5.26 9.45
C TYR A 36 1.44 -5.09 7.97
N TYR A 37 1.61 -6.20 7.26
CA TYR A 37 1.69 -6.16 5.80
C TYR A 37 0.43 -5.52 5.23
N HIS A 38 0.62 -4.58 4.31
CA HIS A 38 -0.48 -3.86 3.69
C HIS A 38 -0.25 -3.59 2.21
N ALA A 39 -1.34 -3.39 1.47
CA ALA A 39 -1.31 -3.07 0.06
C ALA A 39 -2.36 -2.01 -0.27
N TRP A 40 -1.96 -1.01 -1.06
CA TRP A 40 -2.77 0.13 -1.49
C TRP A 40 -2.42 0.51 -2.94
N VAL A 41 -3.00 1.59 -3.46
CA VAL A 41 -2.79 2.04 -4.84
C VAL A 41 -2.18 3.43 -4.87
N GLU A 42 -1.27 3.70 -5.81
CA GLU A 42 -0.87 5.05 -6.17
C GLU A 42 -1.40 5.39 -7.57
N CYS A 43 -2.09 6.52 -7.69
CA CYS A 43 -2.62 7.03 -8.95
C CYS A 43 -1.87 8.29 -9.39
N TYR A 44 -1.64 8.43 -10.69
CA TYR A 44 -0.98 9.59 -11.27
C TYR A 44 -2.00 10.64 -11.74
N VAL A 45 -2.02 11.78 -11.06
CA VAL A 45 -2.91 12.93 -11.37
C VAL A 45 -2.11 14.23 -11.55
N GLY A 46 -0.96 14.13 -12.23
CA GLY A 46 0.07 15.18 -12.29
C GLY A 46 1.18 14.99 -11.23
N GLN A 47 0.89 14.16 -10.23
CA GLN A 47 1.83 13.59 -9.28
C GLN A 47 1.30 12.23 -8.82
N TRP A 48 2.16 11.40 -8.21
CA TRP A 48 1.73 10.14 -7.60
C TRP A 48 1.03 10.42 -6.27
N VAL A 49 -0.26 10.08 -6.20
CA VAL A 49 -1.10 10.24 -5.01
C VAL A 49 -1.51 8.85 -4.51
N PRO A 50 -1.22 8.51 -3.24
CA PRO A 50 -1.58 7.23 -2.66
C PRO A 50 -3.04 7.21 -2.17
N PHE A 51 -3.74 6.12 -2.43
CA PHE A 51 -5.13 5.84 -2.09
C PHE A 51 -5.25 4.45 -1.48
N ASP A 52 -5.98 4.35 -0.38
CA ASP A 52 -6.24 3.08 0.29
C ASP A 52 -7.75 2.82 0.42
N ALA A 53 -8.24 1.91 -0.43
CA ALA A 53 -9.65 1.52 -0.46
C ALA A 53 -10.05 0.53 0.66
N THR A 54 -9.13 0.19 1.57
CA THR A 54 -9.33 -0.79 2.64
C THR A 54 -9.52 -0.14 4.02
N MET A 55 -9.08 1.11 4.17
CA MET A 55 -9.15 1.89 5.39
C MET A 55 -10.38 2.81 5.39
N PRO A 56 -10.91 3.18 6.57
CA PRO A 56 -12.08 4.08 6.67
C PRO A 56 -11.80 5.50 6.19
N THR A 57 -10.53 5.89 6.09
CA THR A 57 -10.10 7.09 5.39
C THR A 57 -9.52 6.68 4.05
N ASP A 58 -10.04 7.23 2.94
CA ASP A 58 -9.61 6.87 1.58
C ASP A 58 -8.14 7.25 1.28
N PHE A 59 -7.48 7.96 2.19
CA PHE A 59 -6.13 8.49 2.04
C PHE A 59 -5.10 7.74 2.89
N VAL A 60 -3.92 7.62 2.31
CA VAL A 60 -2.72 7.09 2.95
C VAL A 60 -2.03 8.19 3.76
N ASP A 61 -1.86 7.96 5.06
CA ASP A 61 -1.20 8.87 6.00
C ASP A 61 0.21 8.36 6.39
N ALA A 62 0.82 8.99 7.40
CA ALA A 62 2.16 8.63 7.90
C ALA A 62 2.25 7.22 8.50
N THR A 63 1.13 6.52 8.72
CA THR A 63 1.13 5.14 9.23
C THR A 63 1.48 4.12 8.14
N HIS A 64 1.49 4.51 6.87
CA HIS A 64 1.83 3.66 5.74
C HIS A 64 3.29 3.83 5.33
N VAL A 65 4.07 2.76 5.45
CA VAL A 65 5.46 2.74 5.01
C VAL A 65 5.57 1.91 3.74
N LYS A 66 5.81 2.60 2.62
CA LYS A 66 6.07 1.97 1.31
C LYS A 66 7.36 1.18 1.35
N LEU A 67 7.28 -0.12 1.03
CA LEU A 67 8.47 -0.97 0.92
C LEU A 67 8.76 -1.35 -0.53
N ALA A 68 7.72 -1.53 -1.35
CA ALA A 68 7.89 -1.80 -2.76
C ALA A 68 6.67 -1.37 -3.59
N GLY A 69 6.90 -0.95 -4.83
CA GLY A 69 5.86 -0.58 -5.77
C GLY A 69 6.40 -0.39 -7.18
N GLY A 70 5.51 -0.21 -8.15
CA GLY A 70 5.87 0.08 -9.54
C GLY A 70 5.53 -1.05 -10.52
N ASP A 71 5.61 -2.32 -10.10
CA ASP A 71 5.21 -3.47 -10.92
C ASP A 71 4.31 -4.45 -10.12
N ALA A 72 3.41 -5.14 -10.82
CA ALA A 72 2.53 -6.14 -10.22
C ALA A 72 3.32 -7.28 -9.58
N THR A 73 4.53 -7.60 -10.07
CA THR A 73 5.38 -8.62 -9.46
C THR A 73 6.06 -8.16 -8.17
N THR A 74 6.14 -6.85 -7.92
CA THR A 74 6.84 -6.30 -6.75
C THR A 74 6.19 -6.70 -5.43
N MET A 75 4.92 -7.09 -5.45
CA MET A 75 4.26 -7.68 -4.28
C MET A 75 4.91 -8.99 -3.81
N TYR A 76 5.49 -9.78 -4.74
CA TYR A 76 6.10 -11.07 -4.43
C TYR A 76 7.52 -10.94 -3.90
N SER A 77 8.22 -9.84 -4.22
CA SER A 77 9.56 -9.61 -3.68
C SER A 77 9.53 -9.35 -2.18
N LEU A 78 8.48 -8.70 -1.67
CA LEU A 78 8.30 -8.44 -0.23
C LEU A 78 7.98 -9.68 0.59
N ALA A 79 7.36 -10.72 0.00
CA ALA A 79 7.13 -11.98 0.69
C ALA A 79 8.44 -12.60 1.25
N LYS A 80 9.58 -12.33 0.61
CA LYS A 80 10.89 -12.80 1.06
C LYS A 80 11.46 -12.02 2.26
N VAL A 81 10.95 -10.82 2.54
CA VAL A 81 11.56 -9.88 3.49
C VAL A 81 10.65 -9.59 4.69
N ILE A 82 9.33 -9.78 4.56
CA ILE A 82 8.35 -9.53 5.63
C ILE A 82 8.70 -10.28 6.93
N GLY A 83 9.15 -11.53 6.84
CA GLY A 83 9.49 -12.34 8.03
C GLY A 83 10.80 -11.95 8.72
N SER A 84 11.66 -11.16 8.06
CA SER A 84 12.97 -10.75 8.59
C SER A 84 13.02 -9.27 8.99
N LEU A 85 12.02 -8.48 8.61
CA LEU A 85 11.92 -7.07 8.95
C LEU A 85 11.61 -6.87 10.44
N ARG A 86 12.38 -6.00 11.10
CA ARG A 86 12.09 -5.50 12.44
C ARG A 86 11.87 -4.00 12.36
N LEU A 87 10.67 -3.55 12.73
CA LEU A 87 10.27 -2.16 12.74
C LEU A 87 10.00 -1.74 14.19
N LYS A 88 10.48 -0.56 14.57
CA LYS A 88 10.20 0.08 15.86
C LYS A 88 9.92 1.55 15.60
N VAL A 89 8.84 2.06 16.17
CA VAL A 89 8.62 3.51 16.24
C VAL A 89 9.69 4.06 17.19
N LYS A 90 10.44 5.06 16.73
CA LYS A 90 11.31 5.84 17.61
C LYS A 90 10.49 7.01 18.11
N ASP A 91 10.51 7.24 19.42
CA ASP A 91 9.97 8.45 20.00
C ASP A 91 10.72 9.66 19.42
N PHE A 92 9.96 10.68 19.04
CA PHE A 92 10.49 11.99 18.70
C PHE A 92 10.37 12.86 19.95
N GLU A 93 11.52 13.28 20.50
CA GLU A 93 11.61 14.42 21.44
C GLU A 93 11.29 15.74 20.74
#